data_AF-A0A5K0XUU9-F1
#
_entry.id   AF-A0A5K0XUU9-F1
#
_cell.length_a   1.000
_cell.length_b   1.000
_cell.length_c   1.000
_cell.angle_alpha   90.00
_cell.angle_beta   90.00
_cell.angle_gamma   90.00
#
_symmetry.space_group_name_H-M   'P 1'
#
loop_
_entity.id
_entity.type
_entity.pdbx_description
1 polymer ?
#
loop_
_entity_poly.entity_id
_entity_poly.type
_entity_poly.pdbx_seq_one_letter_code
_entity_poly.pdbx_strand_id
1 'polypeptide(L)' 'NFYMIGRDKNRISWRVLKIDRSETSELNILEDSTIYTEDECYDLLKRINEGNKATGGLKFVTKCYGIV' A
#
# COMPACT_ATOMS: atom_id res chain seq x y z
N ASN A 1 10.30 0.06 2.23
CA ASN A 1 8.86 -0.25 2.33
C ASN A 1 8.08 0.49 1.26
N PHE A 2 7.36 -0.25 0.44
CA PHE A 2 6.40 0.24 -0.54
C PHE A 2 5.02 -0.35 -0.23
N TYR A 3 3.98 0.39 -0.58
CA TYR A 3 2.60 -0.05 -0.44
C TYR A 3 1.94 0.05 -1.80
N MET A 4 1.32 -1.03 -2.25
CA MET A 4 0.52 -1.06 -3.46
C MET A 4 -0.94 -1.26 -3.10
N ILE A 5 -1.79 -0.47 -3.73
CA ILE A 5 -3.23 -0.46 -3.48
C ILE A 5 -3.92 -1.00 -4.72
N GLY A 6 -4.47 -2.21 -4.58
CA GLY A 6 -5.28 -2.86 -5.59
C GLY A 6 -6.75 -2.56 -5.35
N ARG A 7 -7.52 -2.45 -6.43
CA ARG A 7 -8.97 -2.35 -6.34
C ARG A 7 -9.65 -3.12 -7.46
N ASP A 8 -10.89 -3.53 -7.23
CA ASP A 8 -11.72 -4.09 -8.28
C ASP A 8 -12.21 -3.01 -9.28
N LYS A 9 -12.82 -3.47 -10.38
CA LYS A 9 -13.38 -2.58 -11.43
C LYS A 9 -14.50 -1.70 -10.90
N ASN A 10 -15.27 -2.20 -9.93
CA ASN A 10 -16.43 -1.54 -9.35
C ASN A 10 -16.07 -0.54 -8.24
N ARG A 11 -14.79 -0.48 -7.83
CA ARG A 11 -14.27 0.33 -6.71
C ARG A 11 -14.88 -0.04 -5.35
N ILE A 12 -15.36 -1.26 -5.20
CA ILE A 12 -15.99 -1.73 -3.97
C ILE A 12 -14.93 -2.34 -3.04
N SER A 13 -14.06 -3.16 -3.60
CA SER A 13 -13.05 -3.91 -2.85
C SER A 13 -11.67 -3.30 -3.05
N TRP A 14 -11.04 -2.87 -1.95
CA TRP A 14 -9.67 -2.36 -1.91
C TRP A 14 -8.79 -3.30 -1.11
N ARG A 15 -7.58 -3.56 -1.61
CA ARG A 15 -6.60 -4.46 -0.99
C ARG A 15 -5.23 -3.81 -0.96
N VAL A 16 -4.45 -4.13 0.07
CA VAL A 16 -3.13 -3.56 0.29
C VAL A 16 -2.08 -4.66 0.22
N LEU A 17 -1.03 -4.40 -0.57
CA LEU A 17 0.16 -5.23 -0.65
C LEU A 17 1.34 -4.41 -0.11
N LYS A 18 2.03 -4.92 0.89
CA LYS A 18 3.28 -4.33 1.39
C LYS A 18 4.46 -5.03 0.73
N ILE A 19 5.39 -4.24 0.20
CA ILE A 19 6.65 -4.72 -0.35
C ILE A 19 7.77 -4.15 0.50
N ASP A 20 8.47 -5.01 1.22
CA ASP A 20 9.65 -4.65 1.99
C ASP A 20 10.93 -4.99 1.20
N ARG A 21 11.81 -4.00 1.16
CA ARG A 21 13.13 -4.00 0.48
C ARG A 21 14.14 -3.25 1.36
N SER A 22 13.95 -3.31 2.68
CA SER A 22 14.88 -2.75 3.65
C SER A 22 16.26 -3.40 3.49
N GLU A 23 16.30 -4.72 3.35
CA GLU A 23 17.47 -5.48 2.96
C GLU A 23 17.55 -5.62 1.43
N THR A 24 18.72 -5.36 0.85
CA THR A 24 18.89 -5.37 -0.61
C THR A 24 18.88 -6.78 -1.21
N SER A 25 19.22 -7.79 -0.41
CA SER A 25 19.26 -9.19 -0.79
C SER A 25 17.92 -9.91 -0.64
N GLU A 26 16.94 -9.30 0.04
CA GLU A 26 15.66 -9.95 0.33
C GLU A 26 14.48 -9.11 -0.15
N LEU A 27 13.54 -9.79 -0.80
CA LEU A 27 12.27 -9.20 -1.20
C LEU A 27 11.16 -9.86 -0.39
N ASN A 28 10.62 -9.13 0.58
CA ASN A 28 9.53 -9.60 1.42
C ASN A 28 8.22 -8.96 0.95
N ILE A 29 7.28 -9.78 0.49
CA ILE A 29 5.97 -9.35 0.02
C ILE A 29 4.91 -9.88 0.97
N LEU A 30 4.09 -8.97 1.52
CA LEU A 30 3.01 -9.31 2.44
C LEU A 30 1.69 -8.77 1.92
N GLU A 31 0.76 -9.69 1.66
CA GLU A 31 -0.61 -9.37 1.27
C GLU A 31 -1.48 -9.22 2.52
N ASP A 32 -2.18 -8.10 2.63
CA ASP A 32 -3.21 -7.93 3.66
C ASP A 32 -4.45 -8.75 3.26
N SER A 33 -4.88 -9.66 4.14
CA SER A 33 -6.08 -10.47 3.93
C SER A 33 -7.38 -9.66 4.07
N THR A 34 -7.31 -8.45 4.63
CA THR A 34 -8.44 -7.56 4.84
C THR A 34 -8.87 -6.92 3.52
N ILE A 35 -10.18 -6.95 3.25
CA ILE A 35 -10.81 -6.17 2.18
C ILE A 35 -11.30 -4.88 2.79
N TYR A 36 -10.82 -3.75 2.27
CA TYR A 36 -11.17 -2.42 2.70
C TYR A 36 -12.18 -1.78 1.75
N THR A 37 -12.97 -0.86 2.29
CA THR A 37 -13.63 0.19 1.51
C THR A 37 -12.64 1.28 1.08
N GLU A 38 -13.06 2.19 0.20
CA GLU A 38 -12.22 3.32 -0.24
C GLU A 38 -11.81 4.21 0.95
N ASP A 39 -12.75 4.53 1.83
CA ASP A 39 -12.52 5.39 3.00
C ASP A 39 -11.60 4.73 4.03
N GLU A 40 -11.80 3.44 4.34
CA GLU A 40 -10.93 2.72 5.26
C GLU A 40 -9.51 2.60 4.72
N CYS A 41 -9.37 2.38 3.41
CA CYS A 41 -8.07 2.34 2.75
C CYS A 41 -7.38 3.71 2.81
N TYR A 42 -8.13 4.79 2.57
CA TYR A 42 -7.63 6.15 2.72
C TYR A 42 -7.15 6.45 4.15
N ASP A 43 -7.95 6.10 5.16
CA ASP A 43 -7.61 6.29 6.57
C ASP A 43 -6.42 5.44 7.02
N LEU A 44 -6.29 4.22 6.49
CA LEU A 44 -5.12 3.38 6.68
C LEU A 44 -3.85 4.08 6.14
N LEU A 45 -3.89 4.53 4.88
CA LEU A 45 -2.76 5.23 4.25
C LEU A 45 -2.40 6.53 4.99
N LYS A 46 -3.41 7.26 5.47
CA LYS A 46 -3.22 8.46 6.28
C LYS A 46 -2.49 8.15 7.58
N ARG A 47 -2.91 7.12 8.33
CA ARG A 47 -2.21 6.68 9.56
C ARG A 47 -0.76 6.27 9.29
N ILE A 48 -0.52 5.55 8.19
CA ILE A 48 0.84 5.16 7.77
C ILE A 48 1.67 6.40 7.44
N ASN A 49 1.11 7.36 6.69
CA ASN A 49 1.79 8.61 6.36
C ASN A 49 2.19 9.39 7.62
N GLU A 50 1.26 9.55 8.54
CA GLU A 50 1.48 10.24 9.82
C GLU A 50 2.56 9.55 10.66
N GLY A 51 2.51 8.22 10.80
CA GLY A 51 3.52 7.45 11.53
C GLY A 51 4.92 7.52 10.90
N ASN A 52 5.02 7.82 9.60
CA ASN A 52 6.29 7.95 8.88
C ASN A 52 6.69 9.42 8.63
N LYS A 53 6.05 10.39 9.28
CA LYS A 53 6.37 11.82 9.06
C LYS A 53 7.85 12.15 9.25
N ALA A 54 8.52 11.53 10.23
CA ALA A 54 9.93 11.75 10.51
C ALA A 54 10.86 11.33 9.34
N THR A 55 10.43 10.40 8.50
CA THR A 55 11.18 9.91 7.32
C THR A 55 10.64 10.48 6.00
N GLY A 56 9.77 11.48 6.07
CA GLY A 56 9.19 12.16 4.92
C GLY A 56 7.83 11.62 4.46
N GLY A 57 7.19 10.76 5.26
CA GLY A 57 5.82 10.28 5.06
C GLY A 57 5.66 9.30 3.89
N LEU A 58 4.41 9.11 3.49
CA LEU A 58 4.02 8.32 2.33
C LEU A 58 4.13 9.18 1.06
N LYS A 59 4.81 8.68 0.04
CA LYS A 59 4.92 9.34 -1.26
C LYS A 59 4.30 8.49 -2.36
N PHE A 60 3.51 9.14 -3.21
CA PHE A 60 2.97 8.49 -4.39
C PHE A 60 4.10 8.22 -5.40
N VAL A 61 4.20 6.97 -5.85
CA VAL A 61 5.22 6.55 -6.83
C VAL A 61 4.64 6.53 -8.24
N THR A 62 3.60 5.71 -8.46
CA THR A 62 2.98 5.57 -9.78
C THR A 62 1.60 4.93 -9.71
N LYS A 63 0.85 5.01 -10.81
CA LYS A 63 -0.36 4.24 -11.08
C LYS A 63 -0.04 3.19 -12.14
N CYS A 64 -0.45 1.95 -11.91
CA CYS A 64 -0.24 0.84 -12.82
C CYS A 64 -1.51 -0.01 -12.92
N TYR A 65 -1.61 -0.81 -13.99
CA TYR A 65 -2.74 -1.74 -14.21
C TYR A 65 -2.42 -3.17 -13.77
N GLY A 66 -1.17 -3.45 -13.42
CA GLY A 66 -0.71 -4.75 -12.99
C GLY A 66 0.76 -4.71 -12.55
N ILE A 67 1.20 -5.80 -11.95
CA ILE A 67 2.60 -6.10 -11.63
C ILE A 67 2.96 -7.35 -12.45
N VAL A 68 4.16 -7.36 -13.06
CA VAL A 68 4.70 -8.49 -13.83
C VAL A 68 5.99 -8.96 -13.17
#